data_AF-A0A7C9D800-F1
#
_entry.id   AF-A0A7C9D800-F1
#
_cell.length_a   1.000
_cell.length_b   1.000
_cell.length_c   1.000
_cell.angle_alpha   90.00
_cell.angle_beta   90.00
_cell.angle_gamma   90.00
#
_symmetry.space_group_name_H-M   'P 1'
#
loop_
_entity.id
_entity.type
_entity.pdbx_description
1 polymer ?
#
loop_
_entity_poly.entity_id
_entity_poly.type
_entity_poly.pdbx_seq_one_letter_code
_entity_poly.pdbx_strand_id
1 'polypeptide(L)'
;MASVLYTYRSCIKALPQLPDSMKHSQADLYSETYQVLDLEMSRLREIQRWQTSAASKLAADMQRFSRPERRINGPTVTHLWSMLKLLDVLVQLDHLKNAKASIPNDFSWYKRTFTQVSVQWQDTDSLREELDDLQIFLSTRWAILLNLHVEMFRVNNVEDILQVLIVFAVESLELDFALLFPERHVLLRVLPVLIVLATTSEKDTEALYKRIKINRLVNIFKSDPVIPAFPDLHLSPAA
;
A
#
# COMPACT_ATOMS: atom_id res chain seq x y z
N MET A 1 8.05 1.91 8.81
CA MET A 1 7.81 1.33 7.47
C MET A 1 7.71 2.37 6.37
N ALA A 2 6.78 3.34 6.45
CA ALA A 2 6.69 4.40 5.43
C ALA A 2 7.99 5.22 5.28
N SER A 3 8.67 5.51 6.39
CA SER A 3 10.00 6.13 6.39
C SER A 3 11.03 5.33 5.59
N VAL A 4 11.04 3.99 5.68
CA VAL A 4 11.97 3.12 4.94
C VAL A 4 11.81 3.29 3.44
N LEU A 5 10.56 3.24 2.93
CA LEU A 5 10.29 3.45 1.50
C LEU A 5 10.63 4.88 1.09
N TYR A 6 10.27 5.86 1.92
CA TYR A 6 10.50 7.27 1.64
C TYR A 6 11.98 7.63 1.56
N THR A 7 12.79 7.13 2.48
CA THR A 7 14.24 7.39 2.49
C THR A 7 15.02 6.41 1.63
N TYR A 8 14.37 5.44 0.98
CA TYR A 8 15.04 4.51 0.08
C TYR A 8 15.73 5.29 -1.05
N ARG A 9 17.03 5.07 -1.17
CA ARG A 9 17.90 5.56 -2.23
C ARG A 9 18.56 4.36 -2.88
N SER A 10 18.80 4.45 -4.18
CA SER A 10 19.35 3.36 -4.96
C SER A 10 20.77 3.00 -4.49
N CYS A 11 20.95 1.76 -4.03
CA CYS A 11 22.23 1.19 -3.65
C CYS A 11 23.10 0.96 -4.89
N ILE A 12 22.50 0.52 -6.00
CA ILE A 12 23.26 0.19 -7.22
C ILE A 12 23.95 1.41 -7.84
N LYS A 13 23.42 2.61 -7.61
CA LYS A 13 24.05 3.84 -8.10
C LYS A 13 25.37 4.16 -7.40
N ALA A 14 25.60 3.58 -6.22
CA ALA A 14 26.84 3.71 -5.48
C ALA A 14 27.82 2.56 -5.77
N LEU A 15 27.39 1.50 -6.46
CA LEU A 15 28.25 0.35 -6.73
C LEU A 15 29.27 0.67 -7.83
N PRO A 16 30.54 0.25 -7.67
CA PRO A 16 31.56 0.46 -8.67
C PRO A 16 31.29 -0.39 -9.92
N GLN A 17 31.50 0.20 -11.10
CA GLN A 17 31.56 -0.55 -12.35
C GLN A 17 32.99 -1.02 -12.56
N LEU A 18 33.22 -2.33 -12.60
CA LEU A 18 34.56 -2.87 -12.83
C LEU A 18 34.90 -2.85 -14.33
N PRO A 19 36.12 -2.41 -14.70
CA PRO A 19 36.62 -2.59 -16.06
C PRO A 19 36.86 -4.07 -16.38
N ASP A 20 36.82 -4.43 -17.66
CA ASP A 20 36.99 -5.82 -18.14
C ASP A 20 38.30 -6.49 -17.69
N SER A 21 39.32 -5.70 -17.33
CA SER A 21 40.60 -6.18 -16.82
C SER A 21 40.53 -6.76 -15.39
N MET A 22 39.47 -6.47 -14.63
CA MET A 22 39.29 -6.89 -13.22
C MET A 22 38.27 -8.03 -13.05
N LYS A 23 38.05 -8.87 -14.08
CA LYS A 23 37.11 -9.99 -14.04
C LYS A 23 37.32 -10.97 -12.87
N HIS A 24 38.54 -11.10 -12.37
CA HIS A 24 38.86 -11.95 -11.22
C HIS A 24 38.28 -11.41 -9.90
N SER A 25 38.14 -10.08 -9.74
CA SER A 25 37.50 -9.44 -8.58
C SER A 25 35.98 -9.32 -8.71
N GLN A 26 35.41 -9.78 -9.84
CA GLN A 26 33.98 -9.66 -10.12
C GLN A 26 33.13 -10.55 -9.20
N ALA A 27 33.63 -11.74 -8.84
CA ALA A 27 32.95 -12.65 -7.92
C ALA A 27 32.83 -12.05 -6.52
N ASP A 28 33.92 -11.48 -6.00
CA ASP A 28 33.94 -10.79 -4.70
C ASP A 28 32.98 -9.59 -4.71
N LEU A 29 33.00 -8.78 -5.78
CA LEU A 29 32.07 -7.67 -5.93
C LEU A 29 30.61 -8.13 -5.93
N TYR A 30 30.28 -9.23 -6.61
CA TYR A 30 28.90 -9.75 -6.60
C TYR A 30 28.49 -10.28 -5.23
N SER A 31 29.42 -10.88 -4.48
CA SER A 31 29.19 -11.32 -3.09
C SER A 31 28.87 -10.13 -2.19
N GLU A 32 29.72 -9.09 -2.20
CA GLU A 32 29.52 -7.88 -1.38
C GLU A 32 28.25 -7.12 -1.81
N THR A 33 28.01 -7.02 -3.12
CA THR A 33 26.78 -6.41 -3.66
C THR A 33 25.55 -7.15 -3.19
N TYR A 34 25.57 -8.49 -3.22
CA TYR A 34 24.46 -9.30 -2.74
C TYR A 34 24.18 -9.04 -1.25
N GLN A 35 25.21 -9.01 -0.41
CA GLN A 35 25.06 -8.79 1.04
C GLN A 35 24.41 -7.43 1.35
N VAL A 36 24.84 -6.37 0.68
CA VAL A 36 24.26 -5.02 0.84
C VAL A 36 22.80 -5.01 0.39
N LEU A 37 22.51 -5.60 -0.77
CA LEU A 37 21.16 -5.62 -1.31
C LEU A 37 20.22 -6.52 -0.49
N ASP A 38 20.67 -7.67 0.01
CA ASP A 38 19.84 -8.59 0.81
C ASP A 38 19.30 -7.90 2.07
N LEU A 39 20.11 -7.08 2.73
CA LEU A 39 19.67 -6.30 3.89
C LEU A 39 18.48 -5.39 3.53
N GLU A 40 18.58 -4.68 2.40
CA GLU A 40 17.50 -3.80 1.94
C GLU A 40 16.28 -4.58 1.44
N MET A 41 16.49 -5.73 0.77
CA MET A 41 15.38 -6.60 0.33
C MET A 41 14.67 -7.27 1.51
N SER A 42 15.38 -7.58 2.59
CA SER A 42 14.79 -8.06 3.84
C SER A 42 13.80 -7.05 4.44
N ARG A 43 14.12 -5.76 4.42
CA ARG A 43 13.18 -4.70 4.85
C ARG A 43 11.94 -4.62 3.95
N LEU A 44 12.11 -4.83 2.63
CA LEU A 44 10.99 -4.86 1.70
C LEU A 44 10.10 -6.10 1.91
N ARG A 45 10.69 -7.27 2.22
CA ARG A 45 9.95 -8.47 2.64
C ARG A 45 9.16 -8.23 3.93
N GLU A 46 9.73 -7.52 4.90
CA GLU A 46 9.02 -7.16 6.12
C GLU A 46 7.79 -6.30 5.84
N ILE A 47 7.94 -5.29 4.97
CA ILE A 47 6.81 -4.45 4.52
C ILE A 47 5.74 -5.28 3.81
N GLN A 48 6.15 -6.19 2.92
CA GLN A 48 5.24 -7.11 2.22
C GLN A 48 4.45 -7.99 3.22
N ARG A 49 5.11 -8.59 4.21
CA ARG A 49 4.45 -9.42 5.24
C ARG A 49 3.53 -8.59 6.13
N TRP A 50 3.98 -7.40 6.55
CA TRP A 50 3.20 -6.52 7.42
C TRP A 50 1.93 -6.03 6.73
N GLN A 51 2.03 -5.57 5.48
CA GLN A 51 0.86 -5.08 4.75
C GLN A 51 -0.16 -6.21 4.53
N THR A 52 0.30 -7.45 4.29
CA THR A 52 -0.60 -8.61 4.18
C THR A 52 -1.36 -8.84 5.48
N SER A 53 -0.65 -8.82 6.62
CA SER A 53 -1.29 -8.96 7.94
C SER A 53 -2.25 -7.82 8.25
N ALA A 54 -1.87 -6.57 7.92
CA ALA A 54 -2.67 -5.38 8.16
C ALA A 54 -3.95 -5.39 7.31
N ALA A 55 -3.86 -5.72 6.03
CA ALA A 55 -4.99 -5.84 5.12
C ALA A 55 -5.99 -6.90 5.61
N SER A 56 -5.51 -8.10 5.96
CA SER A 56 -6.34 -9.19 6.46
C SER A 56 -7.07 -8.82 7.76
N LYS A 57 -6.36 -8.18 8.70
CA LYS A 57 -6.93 -7.69 9.96
C LYS A 57 -7.95 -6.59 9.75
N LEU A 58 -7.69 -5.64 8.83
CA LEU A 58 -8.63 -4.57 8.50
C LEU A 58 -9.92 -5.13 7.89
N ALA A 59 -9.81 -6.04 6.92
CA ALA A 59 -10.94 -6.71 6.29
C ALA A 59 -11.78 -7.49 7.33
N ALA A 60 -11.12 -8.29 8.17
CA ALA A 60 -11.78 -9.04 9.23
C ALA A 60 -12.47 -8.12 10.25
N ASP A 61 -11.87 -6.97 10.58
CA ASP A 61 -12.45 -6.02 11.52
C ASP A 61 -13.66 -5.28 10.94
N MET A 62 -13.57 -4.89 9.67
CA MET A 62 -14.70 -4.36 8.89
C MET A 62 -15.87 -5.35 8.89
N GLN A 63 -15.62 -6.63 8.56
CA GLN A 63 -16.64 -7.69 8.54
C GLN A 63 -17.38 -7.85 9.89
N ARG A 64 -16.72 -7.59 11.03
CA ARG A 64 -17.36 -7.71 12.35
C ARG A 64 -18.54 -6.76 12.50
N PHE A 65 -18.49 -5.57 11.91
CA PHE A 65 -19.56 -4.58 11.99
C PHE A 65 -20.69 -4.82 10.98
N SER A 66 -20.49 -5.73 10.04
CA SER A 66 -21.51 -6.17 9.10
C SER A 66 -22.42 -7.26 9.67
N ARG A 67 -22.11 -7.82 10.84
CA ARG A 67 -22.95 -8.85 11.48
C ARG A 67 -24.27 -8.26 11.99
N PRO A 68 -25.43 -8.94 11.82
CA PRO A 68 -26.74 -8.40 12.19
C PRO A 68 -26.83 -7.83 13.61
N GLU A 69 -26.22 -8.51 14.59
CA GLU A 69 -26.18 -8.12 16.00
C GLU A 69 -25.40 -6.81 16.22
N ARG A 70 -24.36 -6.55 15.43
CA ARG A 70 -23.53 -5.35 15.51
C ARG A 70 -23.99 -4.22 14.59
N ARG A 71 -24.82 -4.51 13.58
CA ARG A 71 -25.45 -3.49 12.74
C ARG A 71 -26.31 -2.51 13.56
N ILE A 72 -26.87 -2.96 14.69
CA ILE A 72 -27.72 -2.13 15.56
C ILE A 72 -26.90 -1.06 16.29
N ASN A 73 -25.70 -1.40 16.77
CA ASN A 73 -24.88 -0.47 17.57
C ASN A 73 -23.76 0.20 16.76
N GLY A 74 -23.37 -0.37 15.63
CA GLY A 74 -22.33 0.14 14.75
C GLY A 74 -20.94 0.27 15.40
N PRO A 75 -19.93 0.69 14.63
CA PRO A 75 -18.64 1.12 15.19
C PRO A 75 -18.78 2.51 15.84
N THR A 76 -18.02 2.75 16.91
CA THR A 76 -17.90 4.09 17.48
C THR A 76 -17.10 5.01 16.54
N VAL A 77 -17.23 6.34 16.72
CA VAL A 77 -16.45 7.33 15.94
C VAL A 77 -14.95 7.07 16.04
N THR A 78 -14.43 6.73 17.23
CA THR A 78 -13.02 6.38 17.43
C THR A 78 -12.61 5.14 16.63
N HIS A 79 -13.52 4.16 16.52
CA HIS A 79 -13.27 2.93 15.77
C HIS A 79 -13.27 3.18 14.26
N LEU A 80 -14.20 4.01 13.75
CA LEU A 80 -14.20 4.47 12.36
C LEU A 80 -12.87 5.14 12.01
N TRP A 81 -12.41 6.10 12.83
CA TRP A 81 -11.10 6.73 12.65
C TRP A 81 -9.94 5.74 12.67
N SER A 82 -10.00 4.70 13.50
CA SER A 82 -8.95 3.68 13.56
C SER A 82 -8.87 2.87 12.27
N MET A 83 -10.02 2.49 11.70
CA MET A 83 -10.09 1.83 10.39
C MET A 83 -9.56 2.74 9.27
N LEU A 84 -9.97 4.02 9.25
CA LEU A 84 -9.52 4.98 8.25
C LEU A 84 -8.02 5.27 8.34
N LYS A 85 -7.47 5.40 9.56
CA LYS A 85 -6.03 5.62 9.76
C LYS A 85 -5.21 4.40 9.32
N LEU A 86 -5.69 3.17 9.57
CA LEU A 86 -5.01 1.98 9.07
C LEU A 86 -5.07 1.88 7.55
N LEU A 87 -6.23 2.17 6.95
CA LEU A 87 -6.37 2.26 5.49
C LEU A 87 -5.43 3.31 4.90
N ASP A 88 -5.33 4.48 5.54
CA ASP A 88 -4.43 5.55 5.12
C ASP A 88 -2.96 5.12 5.11
N VAL A 89 -2.52 4.35 6.12
CA VAL A 89 -1.17 3.78 6.14
C VAL A 89 -0.95 2.84 4.95
N LEU A 90 -1.93 1.99 4.60
CA LEU A 90 -1.84 1.10 3.43
C LEU A 90 -1.74 1.91 2.13
N VAL A 91 -2.57 2.96 1.98
CA VAL A 91 -2.54 3.88 0.83
C VAL A 91 -1.17 4.56 0.70
N GLN A 92 -0.62 5.08 1.79
CA GLN A 92 0.68 5.74 1.80
C GLN A 92 1.82 4.77 1.43
N LEU A 93 1.81 3.55 1.99
CA LEU A 93 2.82 2.54 1.66
C LEU A 93 2.79 2.16 0.18
N ASP A 94 1.60 1.99 -0.40
CA ASP A 94 1.46 1.62 -1.80
C ASP A 94 1.94 2.75 -2.71
N HIS A 95 1.52 3.99 -2.40
CA HIS A 95 1.95 5.16 -3.15
C HIS A 95 3.48 5.36 -3.08
N LEU A 96 4.08 5.22 -1.90
CA LEU A 96 5.54 5.33 -1.72
C LEU A 96 6.29 4.23 -2.47
N LYS A 97 5.81 2.98 -2.40
CA LYS A 97 6.38 1.86 -3.17
C LYS A 97 6.36 2.17 -4.66
N ASN A 98 5.22 2.63 -5.18
CA ASN A 98 5.03 2.90 -6.61
C ASN A 98 5.81 4.14 -7.09
N ALA A 99 6.06 5.12 -6.21
CA ALA A 99 6.85 6.32 -6.53
C ALA A 99 8.37 6.06 -6.61
N LYS A 100 8.86 4.93 -6.09
CA LYS A 100 10.30 4.65 -5.94
C LYS A 100 10.85 3.76 -7.03
N ALA A 101 11.19 4.35 -8.18
CA ALA A 101 11.82 3.65 -9.29
C ALA A 101 13.18 2.98 -8.95
N SER A 102 13.85 3.40 -7.88
CA SER A 102 15.08 2.76 -7.40
C SER A 102 14.88 1.34 -6.89
N ILE A 103 13.72 1.03 -6.29
CA ILE A 103 13.44 -0.28 -5.69
C ILE A 103 13.46 -1.41 -6.74
N PRO A 104 12.68 -1.34 -7.86
CA PRO A 104 12.72 -2.41 -8.86
C PRO A 104 14.09 -2.52 -9.56
N ASN A 105 14.85 -1.43 -9.65
CA ASN A 105 16.21 -1.45 -10.20
C ASN A 105 17.18 -2.19 -9.29
N ASP A 106 17.20 -1.86 -8.00
CA ASP A 106 18.03 -2.50 -7.00
C ASP A 106 17.65 -3.99 -6.86
N PHE A 107 16.34 -4.31 -6.87
CA PHE A 107 15.85 -5.69 -6.84
C PHE A 107 16.28 -6.50 -8.07
N SER A 108 16.32 -5.89 -9.26
CA SER A 108 16.80 -6.55 -10.47
C SER A 108 18.28 -6.93 -10.37
N TRP A 109 19.10 -6.08 -9.75
CA TRP A 109 20.49 -6.40 -9.45
C TRP A 109 20.62 -7.46 -8.38
N TYR A 110 19.82 -7.38 -7.31
CA TYR A 110 19.79 -8.37 -6.25
C TYR A 110 19.54 -9.79 -6.79
N LYS A 111 18.57 -9.95 -7.69
CA LYS A 111 18.33 -11.24 -8.35
C LYS A 111 19.52 -11.73 -9.17
N ARG A 112 20.16 -10.83 -9.94
CA ARG A 112 21.35 -11.19 -10.74
C ARG A 112 22.49 -11.65 -9.85
N THR A 113 22.77 -10.93 -8.77
CA THR A 113 23.83 -11.29 -7.84
C THR A 113 23.48 -12.56 -7.08
N PHE A 114 22.22 -12.75 -6.68
CA PHE A 114 21.72 -13.99 -6.08
C PHE A 114 22.05 -15.20 -6.97
N THR A 115 21.73 -15.16 -8.27
CA THR A 115 22.04 -16.26 -9.19
C THR A 115 23.52 -16.60 -9.25
N GLN A 116 24.41 -15.62 -9.09
CA GLN A 116 25.85 -15.84 -9.12
C GLN A 116 26.38 -16.40 -7.79
N VAL A 117 25.91 -15.89 -6.66
CA VAL A 117 26.42 -16.28 -5.34
C VAL A 117 25.80 -17.58 -4.82
N SER A 118 24.57 -17.89 -5.22
CA SER A 118 23.81 -19.03 -4.70
C SER A 118 24.17 -20.36 -5.37
N VAL A 119 25.08 -20.38 -6.37
CA VAL A 119 25.44 -21.58 -7.13
C VAL A 119 25.94 -22.71 -6.23
N GLN A 120 26.64 -22.35 -5.14
CA GLN A 120 27.25 -23.29 -4.22
C GLN A 120 26.39 -23.56 -2.98
N TRP A 121 25.22 -22.93 -2.86
CA TRP A 121 24.36 -23.05 -1.69
C TRP A 121 23.47 -24.29 -1.80
N GLN A 122 23.23 -24.95 -0.67
CA GLN A 122 22.27 -26.04 -0.56
C GLN A 122 20.86 -25.47 -0.29
N ASP A 123 19.82 -26.12 -0.81
CA ASP A 123 18.41 -25.80 -0.55
C ASP A 123 17.98 -24.36 -0.86
N THR A 124 18.29 -23.86 -2.06
CA THR A 124 17.93 -22.50 -2.50
C THR A 124 16.48 -22.34 -2.97
N ASP A 125 15.68 -23.40 -3.00
CA ASP A 125 14.37 -23.37 -3.66
C ASP A 125 13.34 -22.53 -2.90
N SER A 126 13.34 -22.58 -1.57
CA SER A 126 12.50 -21.71 -0.73
C SER A 126 12.87 -20.23 -0.88
N LEU A 127 14.17 -19.93 -0.99
CA LEU A 127 14.65 -18.57 -1.23
C LEU A 127 14.23 -18.06 -2.62
N ARG A 128 14.19 -18.93 -3.62
CA ARG A 128 13.69 -18.60 -4.96
C ARG A 128 12.19 -18.30 -4.95
N GLU A 129 11.40 -19.07 -4.21
CA GLU A 129 9.97 -18.81 -4.04
C GLU A 129 9.74 -17.45 -3.35
N GLU A 130 10.45 -17.16 -2.25
CA GLU A 130 10.36 -15.84 -1.59
C GLU A 130 10.78 -14.69 -2.52
N LEU A 131 11.77 -14.91 -3.38
CA LEU A 131 12.23 -13.95 -4.39
C LEU A 131 11.14 -13.68 -5.44
N ASP A 132 10.47 -14.73 -5.92
CA ASP A 132 9.40 -14.62 -6.91
C ASP A 132 8.18 -13.89 -6.32
N ASP A 133 7.81 -14.20 -5.07
CA ASP A 133 6.75 -13.48 -4.35
C ASP A 133 7.08 -11.99 -4.18
N LEU A 134 8.32 -11.68 -3.78
CA LEU A 134 8.77 -10.30 -3.63
C LEU A 134 8.81 -9.60 -5.00
N GLN A 135 9.19 -10.30 -6.08
CA GLN A 135 9.16 -9.75 -7.43
C GLN A 135 7.75 -9.35 -7.84
N ILE A 136 6.77 -10.22 -7.63
CA ILE A 136 5.36 -9.94 -7.94
C ILE A 136 4.90 -8.72 -7.16
N PHE A 137 5.20 -8.67 -5.85
CA PHE A 137 4.88 -7.53 -5.01
C PHE A 137 5.49 -6.24 -5.55
N LEU A 138 6.80 -6.19 -5.79
CA LEU A 138 7.51 -4.98 -6.21
C LEU A 138 7.10 -4.48 -7.61
N SER A 139 6.83 -5.39 -8.55
CA SER A 139 6.47 -5.05 -9.94
C SER A 139 5.00 -4.68 -10.12
N THR A 140 4.11 -5.22 -9.29
CA THR A 140 2.67 -4.94 -9.38
C THR A 140 2.37 -3.55 -8.85
N ARG A 141 1.78 -2.68 -9.69
CA ARG A 141 1.24 -1.39 -9.24
C ARG A 141 0.02 -1.64 -8.37
N TRP A 142 -0.12 -0.83 -7.31
CA TRP A 142 -1.23 -0.94 -6.37
C TRP A 142 -1.34 -2.29 -5.65
N ALA A 143 -0.22 -3.01 -5.49
CA ALA A 143 -0.20 -4.36 -4.95
C ALA A 143 -0.81 -4.45 -3.53
N ILE A 144 -0.64 -3.41 -2.71
CA ILE A 144 -1.14 -3.39 -1.34
C ILE A 144 -2.66 -3.20 -1.34
N LEU A 145 -3.17 -2.25 -2.13
CA LEU A 145 -4.60 -2.01 -2.23
C LEU A 145 -5.34 -3.15 -2.93
N LEU A 146 -4.73 -3.78 -3.93
CA LEU A 146 -5.25 -5.01 -4.56
C LEU A 146 -5.34 -6.16 -3.56
N ASN A 147 -4.31 -6.33 -2.72
CA ASN A 147 -4.34 -7.33 -1.65
C ASN A 147 -5.46 -7.05 -0.63
N LEU A 148 -5.66 -5.79 -0.22
CA LEU A 148 -6.79 -5.40 0.64
C LEU A 148 -8.14 -5.75 0.00
N HIS A 149 -8.32 -5.47 -1.29
CA HIS A 149 -9.54 -5.82 -2.01
C HIS A 149 -9.80 -7.35 -1.98
N VAL A 150 -8.76 -8.16 -2.21
CA VAL A 150 -8.84 -9.63 -2.11
C VAL A 150 -9.24 -10.08 -0.70
N GLU A 151 -8.63 -9.52 0.35
CA GLU A 151 -8.95 -9.86 1.74
C GLU A 151 -10.40 -9.50 2.11
N MET A 152 -10.90 -8.36 1.63
CA MET A 152 -12.29 -7.95 1.83
C MET A 152 -13.29 -8.88 1.12
N PHE A 153 -12.97 -9.30 -0.10
CA PHE A 153 -13.78 -10.27 -0.83
C PHE A 153 -13.87 -11.62 -0.09
N ARG A 154 -12.78 -12.07 0.53
CA ARG A 154 -12.74 -13.34 1.29
C ARG A 154 -13.68 -13.36 2.50
N VAL A 155 -13.83 -12.22 3.19
CA VAL A 155 -14.63 -12.15 4.42
C VAL A 155 -16.13 -11.93 4.14
N ASN A 156 -16.52 -11.48 2.94
CA ASN A 156 -17.91 -11.17 2.54
C ASN A 156 -18.60 -10.08 3.38
N ASN A 157 -19.66 -9.47 2.84
CA ASN A 157 -20.52 -8.50 3.52
C ASN A 157 -19.79 -7.23 4.00
N VAL A 158 -18.69 -6.80 3.37
CA VAL A 158 -17.93 -5.60 3.79
C VAL A 158 -18.56 -4.31 3.25
N GLU A 159 -19.53 -4.42 2.36
CA GLU A 159 -20.16 -3.31 1.65
C GLU A 159 -20.89 -2.34 2.59
N ASP A 160 -21.55 -2.86 3.63
CA ASP A 160 -22.28 -2.04 4.59
C ASP A 160 -21.35 -1.08 5.36
N ILE A 161 -20.22 -1.60 5.83
CA ILE A 161 -19.25 -0.82 6.60
C ILE A 161 -18.47 0.13 5.71
N LEU A 162 -18.21 -0.23 4.45
CA LEU A 162 -17.66 0.71 3.46
C LEU A 162 -18.56 1.92 3.29
N GLN A 163 -19.88 1.73 3.14
CA GLN A 163 -20.81 2.85 3.02
C GLN A 163 -20.80 3.74 4.26
N VAL A 164 -20.74 3.16 5.46
CA VAL A 164 -20.63 3.93 6.71
C VAL A 164 -19.34 4.76 6.74
N LEU A 165 -18.21 4.18 6.33
CA LEU A 165 -16.93 4.87 6.28
C LEU A 165 -16.91 6.01 5.26
N ILE A 166 -17.50 5.81 4.07
CA ILE A 166 -17.58 6.86 3.04
C ILE A 166 -18.47 8.01 3.52
N VAL A 167 -19.66 7.71 4.07
CA VAL A 167 -20.55 8.73 4.63
C VAL A 167 -19.84 9.51 5.73
N PHE A 168 -19.19 8.82 6.67
CA PHE A 168 -18.44 9.44 7.74
C PHE A 168 -17.33 10.36 7.21
N ALA A 169 -16.56 9.92 6.20
CA ALA A 169 -15.50 10.72 5.62
C ALA A 169 -16.02 11.97 4.91
N VAL A 170 -17.09 11.84 4.13
CA VAL A 170 -17.73 12.98 3.43
C VAL A 170 -18.28 13.99 4.43
N GLU A 171 -19.04 13.53 5.44
CA GLU A 171 -19.60 14.41 6.47
C GLU A 171 -18.49 15.09 7.29
N SER A 172 -17.44 14.36 7.64
CA SER A 172 -16.30 14.93 8.38
C SER A 172 -15.56 16.00 7.56
N LEU A 173 -15.48 15.84 6.24
CA LEU A 173 -14.85 16.81 5.34
C LEU A 173 -15.72 18.05 5.09
N GLU A 174 -17.03 17.91 5.03
CA GLU A 174 -17.95 19.03 4.79
C GLU A 174 -18.25 19.84 6.06
N LEU A 175 -18.30 19.19 7.22
CA LEU A 175 -18.56 19.85 8.50
C LEU A 175 -17.29 20.39 9.16
N ASP A 176 -16.13 20.24 8.51
CA ASP A 176 -14.81 20.54 9.07
C ASP A 176 -14.63 19.92 10.47
N PHE A 177 -15.12 18.69 10.64
CA PHE A 177 -15.02 17.95 11.89
C PHE A 177 -13.58 17.47 12.18
N ALA A 178 -12.70 17.53 11.19
CA ALA A 178 -11.26 17.31 11.35
C ALA A 178 -10.64 18.53 12.07
N LEU A 179 -10.14 18.31 13.29
CA LEU A 179 -9.58 19.39 14.10
C LEU A 179 -8.22 19.87 13.54
N LEU A 180 -7.49 18.96 12.87
CA LEU A 180 -6.15 19.22 12.36
C LEU A 180 -6.03 18.87 10.87
N PHE A 181 -5.18 19.61 10.15
CA PHE A 181 -4.89 19.35 8.72
C PHE A 181 -4.49 17.90 8.40
N PRO A 182 -3.65 17.20 9.20
CA PRO A 182 -3.33 15.80 8.92
C PRO A 182 -4.56 14.88 8.92
N GLU A 183 -5.56 15.15 9.76
CA GLU A 183 -6.80 14.37 9.81
C GLU A 183 -7.66 14.63 8.57
N ARG A 184 -7.75 15.89 8.13
CA ARG A 184 -8.37 16.24 6.84
C ARG A 184 -7.70 15.50 5.69
N HIS A 185 -6.36 15.46 5.67
CA HIS A 185 -5.62 14.77 4.62
C HIS A 185 -5.83 13.24 4.66
N VAL A 186 -5.93 12.62 5.85
CA VAL A 186 -6.32 11.19 5.97
C VAL A 186 -7.62 10.94 5.22
N LEU A 187 -8.66 11.75 5.49
CA LEU A 187 -9.97 11.60 4.86
C LEU A 187 -9.90 11.78 3.34
N LEU A 188 -9.18 12.80 2.87
CA LEU A 188 -9.02 13.06 1.43
C LEU A 188 -8.22 11.96 0.71
N ARG A 189 -7.27 11.30 1.37
CA ARG A 189 -6.51 10.17 0.81
C ARG A 189 -7.31 8.88 0.74
N VAL A 190 -8.07 8.57 1.77
CA VAL A 190 -8.81 7.30 1.86
C VAL A 190 -10.15 7.33 1.13
N LEU A 191 -10.78 8.50 0.98
CA LEU A 191 -12.10 8.62 0.36
C LEU A 191 -12.15 8.07 -1.09
N PRO A 192 -11.21 8.39 -2.00
CA PRO A 192 -11.18 7.79 -3.33
C PRO A 192 -11.05 6.26 -3.29
N VAL A 193 -10.19 5.75 -2.40
CA VAL A 193 -9.96 4.31 -2.24
C VAL A 193 -11.23 3.61 -1.75
N LEU A 194 -11.91 4.18 -0.75
CA LEU A 194 -13.16 3.62 -0.25
C LEU A 194 -14.25 3.59 -1.34
N ILE A 195 -14.33 4.62 -2.18
CA ILE A 195 -15.27 4.65 -3.30
C ILE A 195 -14.97 3.50 -4.26
N VAL A 196 -13.71 3.36 -4.70
CA VAL A 196 -13.29 2.28 -5.60
C VAL A 196 -13.60 0.90 -5.01
N LEU A 197 -13.34 0.71 -3.72
CA LEU A 197 -13.64 -0.54 -3.01
C LEU A 197 -15.15 -0.81 -2.89
N ALA A 198 -15.98 0.22 -2.84
CA ALA A 198 -17.44 0.09 -2.73
C ALA A 198 -18.15 0.00 -4.09
N THR A 199 -17.49 0.31 -5.19
CA THR A 199 -18.05 0.30 -6.55
C THR A 199 -17.57 -0.92 -7.36
N THR A 200 -17.77 -2.12 -6.83
CA THR A 200 -17.39 -3.37 -7.54
C THR A 200 -18.40 -3.75 -8.64
N SER A 201 -19.63 -3.24 -8.58
CA SER A 201 -20.66 -3.39 -9.61
C SER A 201 -21.40 -2.09 -9.91
N GLU A 202 -22.09 -2.02 -11.06
CA GLU A 202 -22.96 -0.88 -11.42
C GLU A 202 -24.07 -0.66 -10.39
N LYS A 203 -24.64 -1.74 -9.87
CA LYS A 203 -25.68 -1.69 -8.83
C LYS A 203 -25.16 -1.05 -7.54
N ASP A 204 -23.95 -1.39 -7.12
CA ASP A 204 -23.34 -0.83 -5.92
C ASP A 204 -22.99 0.64 -6.11
N THR A 205 -22.55 1.00 -7.31
CA THR A 205 -22.29 2.38 -7.72
C THR A 205 -23.56 3.24 -7.62
N GLU A 206 -24.68 2.76 -8.16
CA GLU A 206 -25.96 3.46 -8.04
C GLU A 206 -26.41 3.59 -6.58
N ALA A 207 -26.28 2.53 -5.78
CA ALA A 207 -26.66 2.54 -4.37
C ALA A 207 -25.84 3.58 -3.58
N LEU A 208 -24.52 3.63 -3.83
CA LEU A 208 -23.62 4.59 -3.21
C LEU A 208 -23.98 6.02 -3.61
N TYR A 209 -24.19 6.29 -4.89
CA TYR A 209 -24.51 7.64 -5.39
C TYR A 209 -25.90 8.12 -4.97
N LYS A 210 -26.87 7.22 -4.82
CA LYS A 210 -28.18 7.55 -4.21
C LYS A 210 -28.04 7.97 -2.75
N ARG A 211 -27.14 7.33 -2.00
CA ARG A 211 -26.92 7.62 -0.57
C ARG A 211 -26.13 8.91 -0.32
N ILE A 212 -25.05 9.13 -1.08
CA ILE A 212 -24.09 10.22 -0.79
C ILE A 212 -24.31 11.44 -1.67
N LYS A 213 -24.91 11.28 -2.86
CA LYS A 213 -24.97 12.28 -3.95
C LYS A 213 -23.58 12.57 -4.54
N ILE A 214 -23.38 12.17 -5.79
CA ILE A 214 -22.10 12.34 -6.51
C ILE A 214 -21.57 13.80 -6.50
N ASN A 215 -22.44 14.79 -6.52
CA ASN A 215 -22.05 16.21 -6.49
C ASN A 215 -21.26 16.59 -5.24
N ARG A 216 -21.52 15.96 -4.09
CA ARG A 216 -20.75 16.19 -2.86
C ARG A 216 -19.30 15.75 -3.02
N LEU A 217 -19.10 14.55 -3.57
CA LEU A 217 -17.77 14.01 -3.89
C LEU A 217 -17.02 14.89 -4.88
N VAL A 218 -17.69 15.33 -5.95
CA VAL A 218 -17.10 16.23 -6.96
C VAL A 218 -16.65 17.55 -6.33
N ASN A 219 -17.44 18.13 -5.45
CA ASN A 219 -17.10 19.39 -4.78
C ASN A 219 -15.89 19.22 -3.86
N ILE A 220 -15.83 18.13 -3.09
CA ILE A 220 -14.70 17.82 -2.22
C ILE A 220 -13.40 17.71 -3.05
N PHE A 221 -13.39 16.88 -4.10
CA PHE A 221 -12.17 16.66 -4.88
C PHE A 221 -11.76 17.87 -5.73
N LYS A 222 -12.70 18.74 -6.12
CA LYS A 222 -12.37 20.01 -6.78
C LYS A 222 -11.76 21.04 -5.82
N SER A 223 -12.16 21.01 -4.56
CA SER A 223 -11.64 21.93 -3.54
C SER A 223 -10.21 21.60 -3.17
N ASP A 224 -9.88 20.31 -3.14
CA ASP A 224 -8.55 19.78 -2.81
C ASP A 224 -8.00 18.91 -3.96
N PRO A 225 -7.62 19.53 -5.11
CA PRO A 225 -7.19 18.78 -6.29
C PRO A 225 -5.82 18.10 -6.12
N VAL A 226 -5.01 18.58 -5.18
CA VAL A 226 -3.70 18.04 -4.84
C VAL A 226 -3.57 18.02 -3.32
N ILE A 227 -3.27 16.85 -2.77
CA ILE A 227 -3.10 16.67 -1.33
C ILE A 227 -1.76 16.01 -1.01
N PRO A 228 -1.21 16.20 0.21
CA PRO A 228 -0.01 15.51 0.63
C PRO A 228 -0.28 14.00 0.77
N ALA A 229 0.51 13.18 0.08
CA ALA A 229 0.52 11.74 0.27
C ALA A 229 1.46 11.34 1.42
N PHE A 230 2.70 11.84 1.37
CA PHE A 230 3.76 11.63 2.36
C PHE A 230 4.80 12.74 2.13
N PRO A 231 5.35 13.39 3.16
CA PRO A 231 6.05 14.69 3.08
C PRO A 231 5.95 15.49 1.75
N ASP A 232 6.95 15.39 0.86
CA ASP A 232 7.04 16.11 -0.42
C ASP A 232 6.33 15.39 -1.59
N LEU A 233 5.82 14.18 -1.36
CA LEU A 233 5.03 13.39 -2.29
C LEU A 233 3.56 13.79 -2.20
N HIS A 234 2.97 14.07 -3.35
CA HIS A 234 1.58 14.49 -3.47
C HIS A 234 0.75 13.41 -4.17
N LEU A 235 -0.57 13.49 -4.03
CA LEU A 235 -1.52 12.71 -4.81
C LEU A 235 -2.70 13.58 -5.23
N SER A 236 -3.33 13.20 -6.34
CA SER A 236 -4.57 13.80 -6.81
C SER A 236 -5.73 12.85 -6.47
N PRO A 237 -6.66 13.24 -5.58
CA PRO A 237 -7.76 12.38 -5.16
C PRO A 237 -8.70 11.97 -6.30
N ALA A 238 -8.76 12.78 -7.37
CA ALA A 238 -9.60 12.53 -8.54
C ALA A 238 -8.87 11.87 -9.72
N ALA A 239 -7.57 11.56 -9.59
CA ALA A 239 -6.75 11.02 -10.68
C ALA A 239 -6.76 9.48 -10.74
#